data_AF-A0A957WES4-F1
#
_entry.id   AF-A0A957WES4-F1
#
_cell.length_a   1.000
_cell.length_b   1.000
_cell.length_c   1.000
_cell.angle_alpha   90.00
_cell.angle_beta   90.00
_cell.angle_gamma   90.00
#
_symmetry.space_group_name_H-M   'P 1'
#
loop_
_entity.id
_entity.type
_entity.pdbx_description
1 polymer ?
#
loop_
_entity_poly.entity_id
_entity_poly.type
_entity_poly.pdbx_seq_one_letter_code
_entity_poly.pdbx_strand_id
1 'polypeptide(L)'
;MTYRPKSGDIIKMRAWHGIVLDVFKNDLDQTVLRVQTVRNIFRKLGPELIEVDIAPDQITPATRQDLLNEINLHQKMQKEVIEQFLAQVEKVPAPPPEKV
;
A
#
# COMPACT_ATOMS: atom_id res chain seq x y z
N MET A 1 17.83 20.88 -0.88
CA MET A 1 18.11 19.95 -1.98
C MET A 1 16.88 19.12 -2.22
N THR A 2 16.35 19.08 -3.44
CA THR A 2 15.20 18.25 -3.81
C THR A 2 15.64 16.79 -3.91
N TYR A 3 14.95 15.90 -3.21
CA TYR A 3 15.23 14.47 -3.26
C TYR A 3 14.96 13.93 -4.67
N ARG A 4 15.88 13.11 -5.21
CA ARG A 4 15.75 12.46 -6.52
C ARG A 4 15.70 10.94 -6.32
N PRO A 5 14.51 10.33 -6.39
CA PRO A 5 14.35 8.88 -6.23
C PRO A 5 15.08 8.11 -7.34
N LYS A 6 15.59 6.94 -6.98
CA LYS A 6 16.16 5.95 -7.91
C LYS A 6 15.55 4.58 -7.69
N SER A 7 15.71 3.67 -8.65
CA SER A 7 15.26 2.28 -8.51
C SER A 7 15.85 1.63 -7.25
N GLY A 8 15.00 0.92 -6.51
CA GLY A 8 15.31 0.32 -5.21
C GLY A 8 15.09 1.22 -4.00
N ASP A 9 14.90 2.54 -4.20
CA ASP A 9 14.61 3.43 -3.08
C ASP A 9 13.25 3.13 -2.46
N ILE A 10 13.17 3.32 -1.14
CA ILE A 10 11.92 3.34 -0.40
C ILE A 10 11.51 4.79 -0.25
N ILE A 11 10.30 5.09 -0.67
CA ILE A 11 9.75 6.44 -0.68
C ILE A 11 8.45 6.48 0.09
N LYS A 12 8.16 7.64 0.64
CA LYS A 12 6.84 8.00 1.15
C LYS A 12 6.18 8.94 0.17
N MET A 13 4.92 8.64 -0.14
CA MET A 13 4.07 9.40 -1.01
C MET A 13 2.75 9.68 -0.31
N ARG A 14 2.51 10.95 0.03
CA ARG A 14 1.39 11.34 0.89
C ARG A 14 1.37 10.53 2.18
N ALA A 15 0.44 9.57 2.29
CA ALA A 15 0.22 8.73 3.47
C ALA A 15 0.73 7.28 3.32
N TRP A 16 1.37 6.93 2.19
CA TRP A 16 1.74 5.54 1.87
C TRP A 16 3.22 5.41 1.60
N HIS A 17 3.79 4.27 1.95
CA HIS A 17 5.14 3.89 1.59
C HIS A 17 5.14 2.95 0.36
N GLY A 18 6.21 3.05 -0.42
CA GLY A 18 6.39 2.21 -1.61
C GLY A 18 7.85 2.07 -2.01
N ILE A 19 8.10 1.11 -2.90
CA ILE A 19 9.42 0.85 -3.47
C ILE A 19 9.41 1.34 -4.92
N VAL A 20 10.42 2.13 -5.28
CA VAL A 20 10.66 2.53 -6.68
C VAL A 20 11.20 1.31 -7.42
N LEU A 21 10.43 0.78 -8.36
CA LEU A 21 10.83 -0.34 -9.20
C LEU A 21 11.66 0.14 -10.39
N ASP A 22 11.30 1.28 -10.96
CA ASP A 22 11.96 1.83 -12.14
C ASP A 22 11.84 3.35 -12.21
N VAL A 23 12.77 3.99 -12.94
CA VAL A 23 12.82 5.44 -13.19
C VAL A 23 13.10 5.67 -14.66
N PHE A 24 12.20 6.37 -15.35
CA PHE A 24 12.32 6.64 -16.78
C PHE A 24 11.79 8.04 -17.13
N LYS A 25 11.93 8.41 -18.40
CA LYS A 25 11.41 9.66 -18.96
C LYS A 25 10.18 9.37 -19.81
N ASN A 26 9.14 10.20 -19.70
CA ASN A 26 8.01 10.17 -20.64
C ASN A 26 8.34 10.96 -21.93
N ASP A 27 7.38 11.03 -22.85
CA ASP A 27 7.54 11.72 -24.14
C ASP A 27 7.78 13.25 -24.00
N LEU A 28 7.51 13.82 -22.82
CA LEU A 28 7.74 15.23 -22.48
C LEU A 28 9.05 15.45 -21.70
N ASP A 29 9.94 14.44 -21.67
CA ASP A 29 11.18 14.41 -20.88
C ASP A 29 10.97 14.60 -19.36
N GLN A 30 9.77 14.28 -18.86
CA GLN A 30 9.46 14.32 -17.43
C GLN A 30 9.84 13.00 -16.78
N THR A 31 10.35 13.09 -15.55
CA THR A 31 10.76 11.96 -14.71
C THR A 31 9.53 11.23 -14.20
N VAL A 32 9.41 9.96 -14.58
CA VAL A 32 8.34 9.06 -14.15
C VAL A 32 8.92 7.92 -13.33
N LEU A 33 8.31 7.65 -12.18
CA LEU A 33 8.64 6.51 -11.34
C LEU A 33 7.59 5.42 -11.53
N ARG A 34 8.03 4.18 -11.61
CA ARG A 34 7.17 3.01 -11.39
C ARG A 34 7.29 2.58 -9.94
N VAL A 35 6.24 2.68 -9.14
CA VAL A 35 6.29 2.46 -7.69
C VAL A 35 5.29 1.42 -7.26
N GLN A 36 5.75 0.41 -6.51
CA GLN A 36 4.87 -0.53 -5.84
C GLN A 36 4.63 -0.05 -4.41
N THR A 37 3.42 0.44 -4.14
CA THR A 37 2.99 0.84 -2.78
C THR A 37 2.49 -0.36 -1.99
N VAL A 38 2.60 -0.28 -0.66
CA VAL A 38 2.04 -1.28 0.25
C VAL A 38 0.52 -1.38 0.03
N ARG A 39 -0.16 -0.24 -0.06
CA ARG A 39 -1.60 -0.15 -0.38
C ARG A 39 -2.00 -0.99 -1.60
N ASN A 40 -1.22 -0.92 -2.67
CA ASN A 40 -1.53 -1.68 -3.89
C ASN A 40 -1.32 -3.18 -3.72
N ILE A 41 -0.30 -3.60 -2.98
CA ILE A 41 -0.10 -5.02 -2.64
C ILE A 41 -1.34 -5.58 -1.93
N PHE A 42 -1.83 -4.89 -0.90
CA PHE A 42 -3.02 -5.33 -0.15
C PHE A 42 -4.30 -5.31 -1.00
N ARG A 43 -4.40 -4.41 -1.98
CA ARG A 43 -5.52 -4.35 -2.94
C ARG A 43 -5.36 -5.29 -4.14
N LYS A 44 -4.25 -6.04 -4.23
CA LYS A 44 -3.89 -6.88 -5.39
C LYS A 44 -3.82 -6.08 -6.70
N LEU A 45 -3.36 -4.84 -6.61
CA LEU A 45 -3.12 -3.96 -7.74
C LEU A 45 -1.63 -3.92 -8.09
N GLY A 46 -1.33 -3.67 -9.36
CA GLY A 46 0.03 -3.50 -9.83
C GLY A 46 0.70 -2.20 -9.37
N PRO A 47 1.94 -1.96 -9.82
CA PRO A 47 2.66 -0.71 -9.57
C PRO A 47 1.95 0.50 -10.18
N GLU A 48 2.05 1.64 -9.51
CA GLU A 48 1.57 2.95 -9.99
C GLU A 48 2.69 3.70 -10.74
N LEU A 49 2.30 4.56 -11.68
CA LEU A 49 3.20 5.48 -12.38
C LEU A 49 3.04 6.89 -11.82
N ILE A 50 4.16 7.55 -11.52
CA ILE A 50 4.17 8.83 -10.81
C ILE A 50 5.11 9.79 -11.51
N GLU A 51 4.58 10.92 -11.94
CA GLU A 51 5.33 11.99 -12.59
C GLU A 51 5.88 12.95 -11.52
N VAL A 52 7.17 12.85 -11.25
CA VAL A 52 7.83 13.56 -10.14
C VAL A 52 7.86 15.06 -10.37
N ASP A 53 8.05 15.47 -11.63
CA ASP A 53 8.22 16.87 -11.99
C ASP A 53 6.95 17.71 -11.81
N ILE A 54 5.78 17.06 -11.74
CA ILE A 54 4.49 17.72 -11.46
C ILE A 54 4.32 17.99 -9.95
N ALA A 55 4.92 17.16 -9.10
CA ALA A 55 4.74 17.25 -7.65
C ALA A 55 6.02 16.87 -6.88
N PRO A 56 7.11 17.67 -7.02
CA PRO A 56 8.43 17.30 -6.53
C PRO A 56 8.52 17.17 -5.00
N ASP A 57 7.65 17.89 -4.27
CA ASP A 57 7.59 17.85 -2.80
C ASP A 57 6.67 16.76 -2.24
N GLN A 58 5.97 16.01 -3.10
CA GLN A 58 5.07 14.93 -2.67
C GLN A 58 5.80 13.60 -2.42
N ILE A 59 7.09 13.54 -2.73
CA ILE A 59 7.92 12.35 -2.58
C ILE A 59 9.05 12.65 -1.61
N THR A 60 9.06 11.93 -0.49
CA THR A 60 10.12 12.04 0.51
C THR A 60 10.81 10.68 0.67
N PRO A 61 12.13 10.66 0.97
CA PRO A 61 12.81 9.40 1.28
C PRO A 61 12.19 8.76 2.52
N ALA A 62 12.13 7.44 2.53
CA ALA A 62 11.67 6.66 3.67
C ALA A 62 12.60 5.47 3.90
N THR A 63 12.50 4.87 5.08
CA THR A 63 13.37 3.76 5.46
C THR A 63 12.68 2.42 5.26
N ARG A 64 13.49 1.35 5.25
CA ARG A 64 12.97 -0.03 5.32
C ARG A 64 12.08 -0.25 6.54
N GLN A 65 12.40 0.39 7.67
CA GLN A 65 11.61 0.26 8.87
C GLN A 65 10.23 0.90 8.73
N ASP A 66 10.13 2.06 8.06
CA ASP A 66 8.85 2.73 7.80
C ASP A 66 7.94 1.86 6.95
N LEU A 67 8.49 1.26 5.89
CA LEU A 67 7.77 0.33 5.03
C LEU A 67 7.27 -0.91 5.80
N LEU A 68 8.13 -1.50 6.64
CA LEU A 68 7.77 -2.65 7.48
C LEU A 68 6.68 -2.28 8.51
N ASN A 69 6.74 -1.10 9.10
CA ASN A 69 5.73 -0.63 10.04
C ASN A 69 4.35 -0.52 9.37
N GLU A 70 4.29 0.00 8.14
CA GLU A 70 3.04 0.08 7.37
C GLU A 70 2.50 -1.31 6.99
N ILE A 71 3.37 -2.23 6.54
CA ILE A 71 2.97 -3.61 6.23
C ILE A 71 2.38 -4.29 7.48
N ASN A 72 3.05 -4.18 8.63
CA ASN A 72 2.60 -4.77 9.89
C ASN A 72 1.26 -4.18 10.34
N LEU A 73 1.06 -2.86 10.18
CA LEU A 73 -0.21 -2.21 10.47
C LEU A 73 -1.35 -2.80 9.62
N HIS A 74 -1.14 -2.96 8.31
CA HIS A 74 -2.15 -3.56 7.43
C HIS A 74 -2.46 -5.02 7.77
N GLN A 75 -1.43 -5.83 8.08
CA GLN A 75 -1.63 -7.22 8.51
C GLN A 75 -2.42 -7.31 9.81
N LYS A 76 -2.12 -6.44 10.78
CA LYS A 76 -2.84 -6.35 12.05
C LYS A 76 -4.32 -6.01 11.82
N MET A 77 -4.60 -4.95 11.06
CA MET A 77 -5.99 -4.56 10.74
C MET A 77 -6.74 -5.69 10.01
N GLN A 78 -6.09 -6.37 9.06
CA GLN A 78 -6.70 -7.47 8.33
C GLN A 78 -7.08 -8.62 9.28
N LYS A 79 -6.17 -8.98 10.20
CA LYS A 79 -6.42 -10.00 11.22
C LYS A 79 -7.58 -9.62 12.13
N GLU A 80 -7.59 -8.39 12.65
CA GLU A 80 -8.66 -7.89 13.53
C GLU A 80 -10.03 -7.92 12.83
N VAL A 81 -10.10 -7.51 11.56
CA VAL A 81 -11.34 -7.60 10.76
C VAL A 81 -11.78 -9.05 10.63
N ILE A 82 -10.89 -9.98 10.27
CA ILE A 82 -11.25 -11.40 10.14
C ILE A 82 -11.80 -11.97 11.46
N GLU A 83 -11.15 -11.67 12.59
CA GLU A 83 -11.60 -12.10 13.92
C GLU A 83 -13.00 -11.56 14.25
N GLN A 84 -13.27 -10.29 13.92
CA GLN A 84 -14.61 -9.70 14.08
C GLN A 84 -15.68 -10.38 13.21
N PHE A 85 -15.34 -10.75 11.98
CA PHE A 85 -16.27 -11.48 11.10
C PHE A 85 -16.56 -12.88 11.62
N LEU A 86 -15.55 -13.62 12.07
CA LEU A 86 -15.72 -14.96 12.64
C LEU A 86 -16.57 -14.95 13.92
N ALA A 87 -16.36 -13.96 14.79
CA ALA A 87 -17.16 -13.79 16.00
C ALA A 87 -18.65 -13.50 15.71
N GLN A 88 -19.01 -13.03 14.51
CA GLN A 88 -20.42 -12.89 14.11
C GLN A 88 -21.04 -14.23 13.72
N VAL A 89 -20.27 -15.14 13.12
CA VAL A 89 -20.74 -16.49 12.75
C VAL A 89 -21.03 -17.32 14.00
N GLU A 90 -20.18 -17.23 15.02
CA GLU A 90 -20.36 -17.97 16.29
C GLU A 90 -21.57 -17.49 17.11
N LYS A 91 -22.09 -16.29 16.84
CA LYS A 91 -23.26 -15.73 17.52
C LYS A 91 -24.59 -16.09 16.86
N VAL A 92 -24.59 -16.83 15.74
CA VAL A 92 -25.84 -17.28 15.10
C VAL A 92 -26.39 -18.49 15.86
N PRO A 93 -27.54 -18.38 16.56
CA PRO A 93 -28.15 -19.52 17.24
C PRO A 93 -28.59 -20.57 16.21
N ALA A 94 -28.51 -21.86 16.58
CA ALA A 94 -28.95 -22.96 15.73
C ALA A 94 -30.40 -22.74 15.26
N PRO A 95 -30.73 -23.04 13.99
CA PRO A 95 -32.10 -22.93 13.50
C PRO A 95 -33.01 -23.80 14.38
N PRO A 96 -34.22 -23.31 14.74
CA PRO A 96 -35.15 -24.11 15.52
C PRO A 96 -35.46 -25.41 14.77
N PRO A 97 -35.64 -26.54 15.47
CA PRO A 97 -35.91 -27.81 14.82
C PRO A 97 -37.17 -27.69 13.96
N GLU A 98 -37.07 -28.14 12.70
CA GLU A 98 -38.23 -28.24 11.81
C GLU A 98 -39.30 -29.12 12.48
N LYS A 99 -40.50 -28.58 12.62
CA LYS A 99 -41.64 -29.35 13.13
C LYS A 99 -42.05 -30.36 12.06
N VAL A 100 -41.86 -31.65 12.36
CA VAL A 100 -42.38 -32.80 11.62
C VAL A 100 -43.91 -32.82 11.66
#